data_AF-A0A7Y3GNH3-F1
#
_entry.id   AF-A0A7Y3GNH3-F1
#
_cell.length_a   1.000
_cell.length_b   1.000
_cell.length_c   1.000
_cell.angle_alpha   90.00
_cell.angle_beta   90.00
_cell.angle_gamma   90.00
#
_symmetry.space_group_name_H-M   'P 1'
#
loop_
_entity.id
_entity.type
_entity.pdbx_description
1 polymer ?
#
loop_
_entity_poly.entity_id
_entity_poly.type
_entity_poly.pdbx_seq_one_letter_code
_entity_poly.pdbx_strand_id
1 'polypeptide(L)'
;MKKLLLLLALISFFGVQGQYQTSTPWMEGFDVNSKSTKIKFKDIVDAGEAYFDNIDKLAKGSGYKQFKRWEAYWQDFVGSDGMLPTSTELWEAWLDVESQSNFRNPLADESNWTSLGPVDFVNRPFSSGNIGRLNVVVQDPSNSATLYAGAPSGGIWKSTDSGTNWTQLIDFALPTLGV
;
A
#
# COMPACT_ATOMS: atom_id res chain seq x y z
N MET A 1 8.81 -32.41 -23.59
CA MET A 1 8.17 -31.07 -23.62
C MET A 1 7.25 -30.79 -22.43
N LYS A 2 6.33 -31.69 -22.04
CA LYS A 2 5.42 -31.47 -20.89
C LYS A 2 6.10 -31.42 -19.49
N LYS A 3 7.22 -32.12 -19.31
CA LYS A 3 8.01 -32.08 -18.05
C LYS A 3 8.87 -30.81 -17.88
N LEU A 4 9.13 -30.08 -18.97
CA LEU A 4 9.92 -28.85 -18.94
C LEU A 4 9.07 -27.63 -18.54
N LEU A 5 7.79 -27.64 -18.90
CA LEU A 5 6.81 -26.61 -18.52
C LEU A 5 6.46 -26.62 -17.03
N LEU A 6 6.48 -27.80 -16.39
CA LEU A 6 6.26 -27.94 -14.94
C LEU A 6 7.43 -27.39 -14.11
N LEU A 7 8.65 -27.39 -14.65
CA LEU A 7 9.83 -26.84 -13.96
C LEU A 7 9.84 -25.30 -14.00
N LEU A 8 9.30 -24.70 -15.08
CA LEU A 8 9.18 -23.24 -15.22
C LEU A 8 8.07 -22.65 -14.34
N ALA A 9 7.01 -23.40 -14.06
CA ALA A 9 5.92 -22.96 -13.18
C ALA A 9 6.27 -22.99 -11.68
N LEU A 10 7.32 -23.72 -11.28
CA LEU A 10 7.80 -23.78 -9.90
C LEU A 10 8.76 -22.64 -9.52
N ILE A 11 9.25 -21.88 -10.50
CA ILE A 11 10.17 -20.75 -10.27
C ILE A 11 9.40 -19.42 -10.08
N SER A 12 8.11 -19.37 -10.41
CA SER A 12 7.27 -18.17 -10.25
C SER A 12 6.67 -17.97 -8.84
N PHE A 13 7.04 -18.79 -7.86
CA PHE A 13 6.63 -18.67 -6.46
C PHE A 13 7.71 -18.10 -5.53
N PHE A 14 8.68 -17.36 -6.06
CA PHE A 14 9.37 -16.38 -5.22
C PHE A 14 8.43 -15.21 -5.03
N GLY A 15 7.72 -15.21 -3.91
CA GLY A 15 7.04 -14.03 -3.43
C GLY A 15 8.01 -12.86 -3.51
N VAL A 16 7.66 -11.86 -4.31
CA VAL A 16 8.25 -10.52 -4.20
C VAL A 16 7.73 -9.95 -2.88
N GLN A 17 8.22 -10.51 -1.78
CA GLN A 17 8.57 -9.67 -0.65
C GLN A 17 9.48 -8.62 -1.28
N GLY A 18 9.14 -7.33 -1.18
CA GLY A 18 10.09 -6.28 -1.53
C GLY A 18 11.30 -6.50 -0.63
N GLN A 19 12.27 -7.27 -1.10
CA GLN A 19 13.42 -7.64 -0.31
C GLN A 19 14.13 -6.33 0.01
N TYR A 20 14.25 -6.05 1.30
CA TYR A 20 15.29 -5.18 1.81
C TYR A 20 16.58 -5.60 1.13
N GLN A 21 17.15 -4.74 0.29
CA GLN A 21 18.40 -5.04 -0.39
C GLN A 21 19.52 -4.93 0.66
N THR A 22 19.64 -5.93 1.53
CA THR A 22 20.68 -5.99 2.59
C THR A 22 22.08 -6.16 2.00
N SER A 23 22.18 -6.46 0.71
CA SER A 23 23.41 -6.63 -0.07
C SER A 23 23.89 -5.34 -0.77
N THR A 24 23.41 -4.16 -0.37
CA THR A 24 23.91 -2.91 -0.95
C THR A 24 25.32 -2.59 -0.43
N PRO A 25 26.20 -1.99 -1.25
CA PRO A 25 27.58 -1.70 -0.83
C PRO A 25 27.69 -0.87 0.45
N TRP A 26 26.76 0.09 0.68
CA TRP A 26 26.77 0.91 1.90
C TRP A 26 26.25 0.19 3.16
N MET A 27 25.80 -1.06 3.02
CA MET A 27 25.41 -1.94 4.13
C MET A 27 26.51 -2.95 4.49
N GLU A 28 27.57 -3.05 3.68
CA GLU A 28 28.70 -3.97 3.90
C GLU A 28 29.48 -3.56 5.16
N GLY A 29 29.14 -4.16 6.30
CA GLY A 29 29.75 -3.86 7.60
C GLY A 29 28.75 -3.77 8.75
N PHE A 30 27.46 -3.69 8.43
CA PHE A 30 26.39 -3.77 9.41
C PHE A 30 25.83 -5.18 9.48
N ASP A 31 25.69 -5.73 10.67
CA ASP A 31 25.05 -7.02 10.89
C ASP A 31 23.51 -6.87 10.89
N VAL A 32 22.97 -6.54 9.72
CA VAL A 32 21.53 -6.30 9.50
C VAL A 32 20.68 -7.56 9.60
N ASN A 33 21.30 -8.74 9.62
CA ASN A 33 20.62 -10.03 9.74
C ASN A 33 20.54 -10.52 11.19
N SER A 34 21.30 -9.91 12.10
CA SER A 34 21.20 -10.23 13.51
C SER A 34 19.83 -9.88 14.06
N LYS A 35 19.31 -10.76 14.91
CA LYS A 35 18.03 -10.57 15.58
C LYS A 35 18.09 -9.59 16.74
N SER A 36 19.28 -9.32 17.25
CA SER A 36 19.48 -8.58 18.51
C SER A 36 20.52 -7.48 18.43
N THR A 37 21.34 -7.43 17.38
CA THR A 37 22.35 -6.37 17.22
C THR A 37 21.65 -5.08 16.81
N LYS A 38 21.74 -4.07 17.67
CA LYS A 38 21.27 -2.72 17.33
C LYS A 38 22.29 -2.01 16.44
N ILE A 39 21.76 -1.33 15.42
CA ILE A 39 22.55 -0.52 14.50
C ILE A 39 22.08 0.92 14.61
N LYS A 40 23.02 1.86 14.68
CA LYS A 40 22.71 3.27 14.71
C LYS A 40 22.27 3.72 13.32
N PHE A 41 21.08 4.31 13.23
CA PHE A 41 20.52 4.73 11.96
C PHE A 41 21.45 5.68 11.20
N LYS A 42 22.04 6.63 11.93
CA LYS A 42 22.97 7.61 11.39
C LYS A 42 24.19 6.99 10.72
N ASP A 43 24.71 5.88 11.25
CA ASP A 43 25.92 5.26 10.69
C ASP A 43 25.64 4.66 9.30
N ILE A 44 24.44 4.09 9.10
CA ILE A 44 24.01 3.61 7.78
C ILE A 44 23.79 4.78 6.81
N VAL A 45 23.16 5.86 7.27
CA VAL A 45 22.91 7.05 6.44
C VAL A 45 24.24 7.68 5.99
N ASP A 46 25.19 7.83 6.91
CA ASP A 46 26.51 8.40 6.61
C ASP A 46 27.29 7.49 5.63
N ALA A 47 27.23 6.17 5.80
CA ALA A 47 27.82 5.21 4.85
C ALA A 47 27.17 5.29 3.46
N GLY A 48 25.84 5.45 3.41
CA GLY A 48 25.09 5.60 2.17
C GLY A 48 25.43 6.88 1.42
N GLU A 49 25.44 8.04 2.09
CA GLU A 49 25.83 9.30 1.45
C GLU A 49 27.29 9.24 0.97
N ALA A 50 28.21 8.69 1.77
CA ALA A 50 29.61 8.51 1.36
C ALA A 50 29.76 7.61 0.11
N TYR A 51 28.96 6.53 0.01
CA TYR A 51 28.92 5.70 -1.19
C TYR A 51 28.48 6.48 -2.43
N PHE A 52 27.50 7.38 -2.27
CA PHE A 52 26.95 8.18 -3.37
C PHE A 52 27.69 9.50 -3.65
N ASP A 53 28.72 9.85 -2.90
CA ASP A 53 29.47 11.10 -3.10
C ASP A 53 30.16 11.17 -4.47
N ASN A 54 30.62 10.03 -4.98
CA ASN A 54 31.29 9.93 -6.28
C ASN A 54 30.40 9.35 -7.39
N ILE A 55 29.08 9.25 -7.15
CA ILE A 55 28.10 8.70 -8.08
C ILE A 55 27.16 9.82 -8.52
N ASP A 56 26.85 9.91 -9.81
CA ASP A 56 25.79 10.81 -10.27
C ASP A 56 24.43 10.36 -9.72
N LYS A 57 23.97 11.09 -8.70
CA LYS A 57 22.71 10.85 -7.98
C LYS A 57 21.48 10.94 -8.91
N LEU A 58 21.57 11.69 -10.02
CA LEU A 58 20.48 11.91 -10.98
C LEU A 58 20.49 10.90 -12.14
N ALA A 59 21.57 10.17 -12.33
CA ALA A 59 21.67 9.15 -13.38
C ALA A 59 20.58 8.08 -13.23
N LYS A 60 20.04 7.63 -14.37
CA LYS A 60 19.04 6.55 -14.40
C LYS A 60 19.65 5.28 -13.81
N GLY A 61 19.02 4.75 -12.77
CA GLY A 61 19.49 3.53 -12.11
C GLY A 61 20.65 3.74 -11.13
N SER A 62 20.94 4.99 -10.73
CA SER A 62 21.98 5.29 -9.73
C SER A 62 21.76 4.55 -8.40
N GLY A 63 20.50 4.28 -8.03
CA GLY A 63 20.15 3.68 -6.74
C GLY A 63 19.94 4.71 -5.63
N TYR A 64 20.31 5.98 -5.84
CA TYR A 64 20.21 7.03 -4.81
C TYR A 64 18.77 7.27 -4.34
N LYS A 65 17.80 7.24 -5.27
CA LYS A 65 16.38 7.38 -4.91
C LYS A 65 15.89 6.25 -4.02
N GLN A 66 16.36 5.03 -4.26
CA GLN A 66 16.03 3.87 -3.43
C GLN A 66 16.64 4.01 -2.04
N PHE A 67 17.89 4.46 -1.95
CA PHE A 67 18.53 4.78 -0.67
C PHE A 67 17.76 5.85 0.12
N LYS A 68 17.39 6.99 -0.49
CA LYS A 68 16.62 8.03 0.22
C LYS A 68 15.21 7.59 0.60
N ARG A 69 14.58 6.67 -0.15
CA ARG A 69 13.30 6.06 0.24
C ARG A 69 13.45 5.16 1.46
N TRP A 70 14.55 4.40 1.52
CA TRP A 70 14.88 3.59 2.68
C TRP A 70 15.09 4.48 3.91
N GLU A 71 15.91 5.53 3.79
CA GLU A 71 16.16 6.48 4.88
C GLU A 71 14.87 7.15 5.37
N ALA A 72 14.05 7.64 4.44
CA ALA A 72 12.80 8.31 4.78
C ALA A 72 11.77 7.39 5.45
N TYR A 73 11.78 6.09 5.13
CA TYR A 73 10.93 5.11 5.81
C TYR A 73 11.47 4.81 7.21
N TRP A 74 12.77 4.52 7.33
CA TRP A 74 13.36 4.04 8.58
C TRP A 74 13.56 5.14 9.62
N GLN A 75 13.61 6.41 9.24
CA GLN A 75 13.71 7.53 10.19
C GLN A 75 12.59 7.52 11.25
N ASP A 76 11.38 7.09 10.86
CA ASP A 76 10.20 7.07 11.73
C ASP A 76 10.23 5.91 12.75
N PHE A 77 11.14 4.94 12.54
CA PHE A 77 11.34 3.80 13.43
C PHE A 77 12.50 4.02 14.40
N VAL A 78 13.27 5.11 14.25
CA VAL A 78 14.46 5.37 15.07
C VAL A 78 14.03 5.66 16.50
N GLY A 79 14.59 4.90 17.45
CA GLY A 79 14.37 5.13 18.88
C GLY A 79 14.94 6.47 19.33
N SER A 80 14.54 6.92 20.53
CA SER A 80 15.11 8.11 21.15
C SER A 80 16.63 8.01 21.42
N ASP A 81 17.16 6.79 21.41
CA ASP A 81 18.59 6.45 21.49
C ASP A 81 19.33 6.57 20.14
N GLY A 82 18.61 6.86 19.04
CA GLY A 82 19.16 6.95 17.69
C GLY A 82 19.40 5.59 17.02
N MET A 83 18.94 4.49 17.62
CA MET A 83 19.10 3.14 17.10
C MET A 83 17.89 2.71 16.28
N LEU A 84 18.13 1.84 15.30
CA LEU A 84 17.06 1.11 14.62
C LEU A 84 16.55 -0.04 15.50
N PRO A 85 15.25 -0.35 15.44
CA PRO A 85 14.70 -1.50 16.13
C PRO A 85 15.24 -2.79 15.51
N THR A 86 15.53 -3.75 16.35
CA THR A 86 15.93 -5.09 15.94
C THR A 86 14.74 -5.88 15.39
N SER A 87 15.00 -6.96 14.65
CA SER A 87 13.91 -7.82 14.17
C SER A 87 13.15 -8.50 15.31
N THR A 88 13.80 -8.73 16.47
CA THR A 88 13.11 -9.17 17.68
C THR A 88 12.16 -8.10 18.22
N GLU A 89 12.61 -6.84 18.35
CA GLU A 89 11.74 -5.74 18.83
C GLU A 89 10.54 -5.50 17.90
N LEU A 90 10.76 -5.59 16.58
CA LEU A 90 9.66 -5.49 15.61
C LEU A 90 8.66 -6.66 15.73
N TRP A 91 9.16 -7.88 15.99
CA TRP A 91 8.32 -9.06 16.19
C TRP A 91 7.51 -8.97 17.49
N GLU A 92 8.13 -8.51 18.57
CA GLU A 92 7.46 -8.28 19.85
C GLU A 92 6.37 -7.20 19.72
N ALA A 93 6.67 -6.08 19.05
CA ALA A 93 5.66 -5.05 18.78
C ALA A 93 4.48 -5.58 17.96
N TRP A 94 4.72 -6.49 17.01
CA TRP A 94 3.65 -7.15 16.26
C TRP A 94 2.80 -8.08 17.16
N LEU A 95 3.44 -8.90 18.00
CA LEU A 95 2.74 -9.76 18.96
C LEU A 95 1.88 -8.94 19.93
N ASP A 96 2.36 -7.79 20.38
CA ASP A 96 1.60 -6.89 21.25
C ASP A 96 0.34 -6.37 20.54
N VAL A 97 0.45 -5.92 19.29
CA VAL A 97 -0.71 -5.48 18.49
C VAL A 97 -1.69 -6.62 18.25
N GLU A 98 -1.20 -7.82 17.94
CA GLU A 98 -2.04 -9.01 17.74
C GLU A 98 -2.78 -9.37 19.03
N SER A 99 -2.09 -9.37 20.17
CA SER A 99 -2.70 -9.62 21.48
C SER A 99 -3.82 -8.61 21.78
N GLN A 100 -3.60 -7.32 21.48
CA GLN A 100 -4.59 -6.27 21.66
C GLN A 100 -5.75 -6.36 20.67
N SER A 101 -5.51 -6.85 19.45
CA SER A 101 -6.57 -7.04 18.45
C SER A 101 -7.62 -8.05 18.91
N ASN A 102 -7.23 -9.05 19.72
CA ASN A 102 -8.14 -9.98 20.37
C ASN A 102 -8.98 -9.34 21.49
N PHE A 103 -8.57 -8.17 22.00
CA PHE A 103 -9.29 -7.39 23.02
C PHE A 103 -10.04 -6.17 22.45
N ARG A 104 -10.01 -5.94 21.13
CA ARG A 104 -10.98 -5.06 20.50
C ARG A 104 -12.33 -5.76 20.57
N ASN A 105 -13.01 -5.62 21.70
CA ASN A 105 -14.47 -5.67 21.72
C ASN A 105 -14.89 -4.75 20.57
N PRO A 106 -15.50 -5.26 19.49
CA PRO A 106 -16.13 -4.35 18.56
C PRO A 106 -17.07 -3.53 19.44
N LEU A 107 -16.93 -2.22 19.43
CA LEU A 107 -18.05 -1.37 19.83
C LEU A 107 -19.25 -2.00 19.12
N ALA A 108 -20.26 -2.46 19.87
CA ALA A 108 -21.42 -3.09 19.27
C ALA A 108 -21.90 -2.10 18.21
N ASP A 109 -21.77 -2.48 16.94
CA ASP A 109 -22.14 -1.61 15.85
C ASP A 109 -23.65 -1.42 15.94
N GLU A 110 -24.09 -0.30 16.54
CA GLU A 110 -25.50 0.04 16.69
C GLU A 110 -26.11 0.46 15.36
N SER A 111 -25.32 0.55 14.29
CA SER A 111 -25.82 0.93 12.99
C SER A 111 -26.68 -0.18 12.38
N ASN A 112 -27.75 0.22 11.71
CA ASN A 112 -28.66 -0.66 10.98
C ASN A 112 -28.32 -0.70 9.48
N TRP A 113 -27.06 -0.45 9.12
CA TRP A 113 -26.62 -0.48 7.72
C TRP A 113 -26.76 -1.89 7.16
N THR A 114 -27.49 -2.00 6.05
CA THR A 114 -27.57 -3.24 5.27
C THR A 114 -26.94 -3.01 3.90
N SER A 115 -26.13 -3.95 3.46
CA SER A 115 -25.56 -3.91 2.11
C SER A 115 -26.67 -4.16 1.10
N LEU A 116 -26.92 -3.18 0.22
CA LEU A 116 -27.85 -3.32 -0.91
C LEU A 116 -27.20 -3.98 -2.13
N GLY A 117 -25.90 -4.28 -2.06
CA GLY A 117 -25.16 -4.97 -3.10
C GLY A 117 -23.90 -4.22 -3.55
N PRO A 118 -23.23 -4.71 -4.61
CA PRO A 118 -23.58 -5.91 -5.39
C PRO A 118 -23.58 -7.18 -4.51
N VAL A 119 -24.34 -8.22 -4.83
CA VAL A 119 -24.38 -9.49 -4.05
C VAL A 119 -23.88 -10.70 -4.84
N ASP A 120 -23.54 -10.52 -6.12
CA ASP A 120 -23.15 -11.57 -7.08
C ASP A 120 -21.61 -11.65 -7.27
N PHE A 121 -20.88 -11.89 -6.20
CA PHE A 121 -19.40 -11.97 -6.24
C PHE A 121 -18.86 -13.32 -6.74
N VAL A 122 -19.70 -14.36 -6.70
CA VAL A 122 -19.24 -15.76 -6.63
C VAL A 122 -18.58 -16.29 -7.91
N ASN A 123 -18.62 -15.58 -9.05
CA ASN A 123 -18.03 -16.04 -10.31
C ASN A 123 -17.27 -14.96 -11.11
N ARG A 124 -16.84 -13.87 -10.48
CA ARG A 124 -16.05 -12.85 -11.19
C ARG A 124 -14.55 -13.15 -11.02
N PRO A 125 -13.77 -13.26 -12.12
CA PRO A 125 -12.33 -13.53 -12.05
C PRO A 125 -11.50 -12.38 -11.44
N PHE A 126 -12.15 -11.35 -10.91
CA PHE A 126 -11.54 -10.17 -10.34
C PHE A 126 -12.14 -9.93 -8.96
N SER A 127 -11.27 -9.70 -7.96
CA SER A 127 -11.64 -9.41 -6.57
C SER A 127 -12.74 -8.33 -6.45
N SER A 128 -13.43 -8.29 -5.31
CA SER A 128 -14.34 -7.20 -4.94
C SER A 128 -13.74 -5.79 -5.07
N GLY A 129 -12.44 -5.64 -5.28
CA GLY A 129 -11.78 -4.37 -5.62
C GLY A 129 -11.99 -3.86 -7.06
N ASN A 130 -12.53 -4.67 -7.98
CA ASN A 130 -12.63 -4.33 -9.41
C ASN A 130 -14.06 -4.07 -9.92
N ILE A 131 -15.03 -3.85 -9.03
CA ILE A 131 -16.43 -3.47 -9.39
C ILE A 131 -16.59 -1.96 -9.70
N GLY A 132 -15.48 -1.22 -9.72
CA GLY A 132 -15.45 0.23 -9.89
C GLY A 132 -15.33 0.94 -8.55
N ARG A 133 -14.65 2.09 -8.55
CA ARG A 133 -14.46 2.93 -7.36
C ARG A 133 -15.28 4.20 -7.50
N LEU A 134 -16.04 4.52 -6.45
CA LEU A 134 -16.60 5.85 -6.25
C LEU A 134 -15.77 6.56 -5.19
N ASN A 135 -15.33 7.79 -5.50
CA ASN A 135 -14.59 8.61 -4.53
C ASN A 135 -15.53 9.57 -3.79
N VAL A 136 -16.67 9.89 -4.38
CA VAL A 136 -17.57 10.92 -3.86
C VAL A 136 -19.01 10.65 -4.27
N VAL A 137 -19.93 10.92 -3.34
CA VAL A 137 -21.38 11.04 -3.59
C VAL A 137 -21.85 12.30 -2.88
N VAL A 138 -22.64 13.13 -3.57
CA VAL A 138 -23.16 14.41 -3.05
C VAL A 138 -24.64 14.54 -3.38
N GLN A 139 -25.43 15.02 -2.42
CA GLN A 139 -26.82 15.38 -2.64
C GLN A 139 -26.92 16.85 -3.08
N ASP A 140 -27.82 17.14 -4.02
CA ASP A 140 -28.12 18.50 -4.43
C ASP A 140 -28.77 19.28 -3.26
N PRO A 141 -28.21 20.42 -2.82
CA PRO A 141 -28.75 21.19 -1.70
C PRO A 141 -30.15 21.77 -1.96
N SER A 142 -30.56 21.87 -3.23
CA SER A 142 -31.88 22.37 -3.63
C SER A 142 -32.92 21.28 -3.86
N ASN A 143 -32.48 20.02 -4.04
CA ASN A 143 -33.37 18.90 -4.32
C ASN A 143 -32.81 17.59 -3.76
N SER A 144 -33.38 17.11 -2.66
CA SER A 144 -32.95 15.89 -1.98
C SER A 144 -33.07 14.62 -2.83
N ALA A 145 -33.91 14.61 -3.88
CA ALA A 145 -34.01 13.48 -4.80
C ALA A 145 -32.86 13.44 -5.83
N THR A 146 -32.10 14.53 -5.98
CA THR A 146 -30.99 14.61 -6.92
C THR A 146 -29.67 14.29 -6.23
N LEU A 147 -28.97 13.28 -6.74
CA LEU A 147 -27.65 12.87 -6.27
C LEU A 147 -26.64 12.90 -7.41
N TYR A 148 -25.38 13.18 -7.08
CA TYR A 148 -24.24 13.14 -8.00
C TYR A 148 -23.18 12.19 -7.43
N ALA A 149 -22.59 11.34 -8.27
CA ALA A 149 -21.52 10.43 -7.88
C ALA A 149 -20.32 10.58 -8.83
N GLY A 150 -19.11 10.55 -8.28
CA GLY A 150 -17.86 10.69 -9.02
C GLY A 150 -17.01 9.41 -8.95
N ALA A 151 -16.75 8.83 -10.12
CA ALA A 151 -15.88 7.67 -10.30
C ALA A 151 -14.56 8.10 -11.00
N PRO A 152 -13.38 7.78 -10.45
CA PRO A 152 -12.10 8.28 -11.00
C PRO A 152 -11.84 7.95 -12.48
N SER A 153 -12.21 6.74 -12.89
CA SER A 153 -12.13 6.28 -14.29
C SER A 153 -13.51 6.06 -14.93
N GLY A 154 -14.59 6.32 -14.19
CA GLY A 154 -15.97 6.05 -14.62
C GLY A 154 -16.82 7.31 -14.82
N GLY A 155 -16.26 8.50 -14.64
CA GLY A 155 -16.94 9.77 -14.86
C GLY A 155 -17.92 10.20 -13.77
N ILE A 156 -18.82 11.11 -14.12
CA ILE A 156 -19.83 11.68 -13.23
C ILE A 156 -21.19 11.06 -13.57
N TRP A 157 -21.88 10.62 -12.53
CA TRP A 157 -23.20 10.01 -12.60
C TRP A 157 -24.20 10.88 -11.84
N LYS A 158 -25.43 10.93 -12.31
CA LYS A 158 -26.54 11.64 -11.67
C LYS A 158 -27.73 10.72 -11.47
N SER A 159 -28.33 10.79 -10.30
CA SER A 159 -29.66 10.27 -10.03
C SER A 159 -30.62 11.42 -9.80
N THR A 160 -31.89 11.23 -10.16
CA THR A 160 -33.00 12.18 -9.88
C THR A 160 -34.10 11.52 -9.06
N ASP A 161 -33.85 10.32 -8.55
CA ASP A 161 -34.79 9.47 -7.80
C ASP A 161 -34.13 8.85 -6.57
N SER A 162 -33.39 9.68 -5.83
CA SER A 162 -32.76 9.34 -4.54
C SER A 162 -31.78 8.17 -4.62
N GLY A 163 -31.14 7.97 -5.78
CA GLY A 163 -30.13 6.93 -5.99
C GLY A 163 -30.69 5.60 -6.48
N THR A 164 -31.99 5.53 -6.82
CA THR A 164 -32.62 4.31 -7.35
C THR A 164 -32.12 4.01 -8.77
N ASN A 165 -32.03 5.03 -9.62
CA ASN A 165 -31.49 4.95 -10.97
C ASN A 165 -30.42 6.02 -11.21
N TRP A 166 -29.42 5.68 -12.02
CA TRP A 166 -28.28 6.55 -12.32
C TRP A 166 -28.08 6.72 -13.82
N THR A 167 -27.86 7.95 -14.24
CA THR A 167 -27.54 8.34 -15.61
C THR A 167 -26.13 8.93 -15.64
N GLN A 168 -25.29 8.46 -16.56
CA GLN A 168 -23.97 9.02 -16.77
C GLN A 168 -24.09 10.42 -17.42
N LEU A 169 -23.43 11.43 -16.85
CA LEU A 169 -23.50 12.82 -17.33
C LEU A 169 -22.40 13.20 -18.33
N ILE A 170 -21.31 12.44 -18.38
CA ILE A 170 -20.18 12.71 -19.28
C ILE A 170 -19.86 11.47 -20.10
N ASP A 171 -19.91 11.65 -21.42
CA ASP A 171 -19.42 10.72 -22.42
C ASP A 171 -17.88 10.66 -22.34
N PHE A 172 -17.28 9.56 -22.79
CA PHE A 172 -15.90 9.09 -22.56
C PHE A 172 -14.74 10.03 -23.00
N ALA A 173 -15.01 11.30 -23.29
CA ALA A 173 -14.08 12.28 -23.86
C ALA A 173 -13.33 13.16 -22.83
N LEU A 174 -13.57 12.98 -21.52
CA LEU A 174 -12.79 13.68 -20.50
C LEU A 174 -11.64 12.81 -20.00
N PRO A 175 -10.43 13.39 -19.82
CA PRO A 175 -9.30 12.66 -19.27
C PRO A 175 -9.68 12.07 -17.91
N THR A 176 -9.44 10.77 -17.76
CA THR A 176 -9.70 10.07 -16.50
C THR A 176 -8.85 10.69 -15.40
N LEU A 177 -9.40 10.79 -14.20
CA LEU A 177 -8.67 11.26 -13.01
C LEU A 177 -7.73 10.15 -12.51
N GLY A 178 -6.91 9.61 -13.43
CA GLY A 178 -6.11 8.40 -13.27
C GLY A 178 -5.47 8.31 -11.88
N VAL A 179 -5.59 7.12 -11.29
CA VAL A 179 -4.92 6.78 -10.03
C VAL A 179 -3.87 5.74 -10.32
#